data_AF-U2L3Y7-F1
#
_entry.id   AF-U2L3Y7-F1
#
_cell.length_a   1.000
_cell.length_b   1.000
_cell.length_c   1.000
_cell.angle_alpha   90.00
_cell.angle_beta   90.00
_cell.angle_gamma   90.00
#
_symmetry.space_group_name_H-M   'P 1'
#
loop_
_entity.id
_entity.type
_entity.pdbx_description
1 polymer ?
#
loop_
_entity_poly.entity_id
_entity_poly.type
_entity_poly.pdbx_seq_one_letter_code
_entity_poly.pdbx_strand_id
1 'polypeptide(L)'
;MNFSNNTLNALSNRLHLVNLLSVNEKLGEMLKTIHKTTETEKKNAIFIKKPLTEFTNYDESYKGYVKGGVCDVCNSLLDGKKAYAVDNKTFYDSPEYYSYLCDFQKKIFGIEMSRSEYEQRRKNDTSPGSAVCEDCIHMFADVSNCKLIEQSSDNGKKYYESDNLGSRHDTVSHAMGYWLGERMNKKIKPPFTMYTMPSYESGESALLELPFFHKAADSGKLICDRLMTFGLYEITEYGKPTGKYETLVSGSDLTLDEFHAAESAFEKHGGTRKNRQEPDKNIKPVRVEDGDTSKVNYKEKINDNNSIYEVYTAEKKADALAFLKFKSVHKPNFYIVVDTPEGNIGRDINGIYEE
;
A
#
# COMPACT_ATOMS: atom_id res chain seq x y z
N MET A 1 42.94 8.51 -36.84
CA MET A 1 42.10 9.70 -36.65
C MET A 1 40.66 9.25 -36.49
N ASN A 2 40.09 9.53 -35.33
CA ASN A 2 38.68 9.34 -35.00
C ASN A 2 37.83 10.39 -35.73
N PHE A 3 36.71 9.97 -36.31
CA PHE A 3 35.49 10.77 -36.30
C PHE A 3 34.37 9.90 -35.75
N SER A 4 33.61 10.49 -34.83
CA SER A 4 32.93 9.87 -33.71
C SER A 4 31.47 9.50 -33.98
N ASN A 5 30.99 8.53 -33.20
CA ASN A 5 29.63 7.97 -33.09
C ASN A 5 28.49 8.97 -32.76
N ASN A 6 28.67 10.27 -32.96
CA ASN A 6 27.72 11.28 -32.48
C ASN A 6 26.67 11.75 -33.50
N THR A 7 26.73 11.31 -34.76
CA THR A 7 25.76 11.74 -35.79
C THR A 7 24.67 10.71 -36.08
N LEU A 8 24.88 9.42 -35.77
CA LEU A 8 23.87 8.36 -35.95
C LEU A 8 22.86 8.26 -34.79
N ASN A 9 23.26 8.62 -33.56
CA ASN A 9 22.34 8.62 -32.41
C ASN A 9 21.36 9.81 -32.41
N ALA A 10 21.65 10.88 -33.16
CA ALA A 10 20.77 12.05 -33.24
C ALA A 10 19.55 11.84 -34.16
N LEU A 11 19.63 10.89 -35.11
CA LEU A 11 18.53 10.56 -36.02
C LEU A 11 17.62 9.43 -35.48
N SER A 12 18.15 8.51 -34.66
CA SER A 12 17.34 7.47 -34.01
C SER A 12 16.43 8.02 -32.91
N ASN A 13 16.83 9.11 -32.24
CA ASN A 13 16.05 9.70 -31.14
C ASN A 13 14.91 10.63 -31.59
N ARG A 14 14.84 11.00 -32.88
CA ARG A 14 13.70 11.77 -33.42
C ARG A 14 12.59 10.92 -34.03
N LEU A 15 12.84 9.65 -34.35
CA LEU A 15 11.79 8.76 -34.88
C LEU A 15 10.95 8.06 -33.80
N HIS A 16 11.46 7.93 -32.57
CA HIS A 16 10.72 7.28 -31.47
C HIS A 16 9.75 8.19 -30.71
N LEU A 17 9.92 9.51 -30.76
CA LEU A 17 9.06 10.46 -30.04
C LEU A 17 7.77 10.83 -30.79
N VAL A 18 7.70 10.60 -32.09
CA VAL A 18 6.50 10.96 -32.89
C VAL A 18 5.41 9.88 -32.81
N ASN A 19 5.74 8.63 -32.42
CA ASN A 19 4.76 7.54 -32.34
C ASN A 19 4.19 7.25 -30.94
N LEU A 20 4.77 7.76 -29.85
CA LEU A 20 4.24 7.50 -28.51
C LEU A 20 3.03 8.35 -28.14
N LEU A 21 2.94 9.58 -28.66
CA LEU A 21 1.79 10.46 -28.45
C LEU A 21 0.54 9.95 -29.19
N SER A 22 0.69 9.47 -30.43
CA SER A 22 -0.43 8.94 -31.22
C SER A 22 -0.95 7.58 -30.71
N VAL A 23 -0.07 6.78 -30.08
CA VAL A 23 -0.46 5.51 -29.42
C VAL A 23 -1.22 5.78 -28.12
N ASN A 24 -0.80 6.75 -27.31
CA ASN A 24 -1.50 7.09 -26.06
C ASN A 24 -2.88 7.72 -26.30
N GLU A 25 -3.04 8.57 -27.33
CA GLU A 25 -4.34 9.12 -27.70
C GLU A 25 -5.29 8.03 -28.22
N LYS A 26 -4.80 7.12 -29.07
CA LYS A 26 -5.58 5.97 -29.55
C LYS A 26 -5.96 5.01 -28.43
N LEU A 27 -5.06 4.76 -27.47
CA LEU A 27 -5.34 3.91 -26.31
C LEU A 27 -6.41 4.56 -25.41
N GLY A 28 -6.35 5.88 -25.23
CA GLY A 28 -7.35 6.65 -24.48
C GLY A 28 -8.75 6.64 -25.12
N GLU A 29 -8.84 6.71 -26.45
CA GLU A 29 -10.12 6.57 -27.16
C GLU A 29 -10.64 5.12 -27.16
N MET A 30 -9.76 4.13 -27.28
CA MET A 30 -10.12 2.71 -27.20
C MET A 30 -10.69 2.34 -25.82
N LEU A 31 -10.09 2.84 -24.73
CA LEU A 31 -10.58 2.61 -23.37
C LEU A 31 -11.97 3.22 -23.14
N LYS A 32 -12.28 4.38 -23.74
CA LYS A 32 -13.61 5.00 -23.68
C LYS A 32 -14.67 4.20 -24.45
N THR A 33 -14.31 3.63 -25.60
CA THR A 33 -15.22 2.77 -26.38
C THR A 33 -15.52 1.46 -25.65
N ILE A 34 -14.50 0.83 -25.02
CA ILE A 34 -14.65 -0.39 -24.21
C ILE A 34 -15.63 -0.20 -23.04
N HIS A 35 -15.57 0.95 -22.37
CA HIS A 35 -16.47 1.26 -21.26
C HIS A 35 -17.94 1.40 -21.72
N LYS A 36 -18.17 1.91 -22.93
CA LYS A 36 -19.52 2.11 -23.49
C LYS A 36 -20.16 0.81 -23.98
N THR A 37 -19.37 -0.11 -24.53
CA THR A 37 -19.85 -1.42 -24.99
C THR A 37 -20.24 -2.34 -23.83
N THR A 38 -19.45 -2.32 -22.75
CA THR A 38 -19.70 -3.13 -21.55
C THR A 38 -20.96 -2.74 -20.77
N GLU A 39 -21.36 -1.46 -20.77
CA GLU A 39 -22.67 -1.05 -20.21
C GLU A 39 -23.87 -1.54 -21.02
N THR A 40 -23.70 -1.65 -22.34
CA THR A 40 -24.78 -2.06 -23.25
C THR A 40 -25.00 -3.58 -23.18
N GLU A 41 -23.92 -4.37 -23.04
CA GLU A 41 -23.97 -5.83 -22.95
C GLU A 41 -24.47 -6.33 -21.57
N LYS A 42 -24.20 -5.58 -20.48
CA LYS A 42 -24.75 -5.86 -19.14
C LYS A 42 -26.28 -5.89 -19.08
N LYS A 43 -26.99 -5.23 -20.01
CA LYS A 43 -28.46 -5.20 -20.03
C LYS A 43 -29.12 -6.46 -20.58
N ASN A 44 -28.39 -7.37 -21.24
CA ASN A 44 -28.99 -8.46 -22.03
C ASN A 44 -28.70 -9.89 -21.54
N ALA A 45 -27.94 -10.10 -20.46
CA ALA A 45 -27.58 -11.45 -20.01
C ALA A 45 -28.36 -11.86 -18.76
N ILE A 46 -29.40 -12.70 -18.93
CA ILE A 46 -30.09 -13.39 -17.83
C ILE A 46 -29.47 -14.79 -17.68
N PHE A 47 -28.64 -14.99 -16.65
CA PHE A 47 -28.08 -16.31 -16.32
C PHE A 47 -28.63 -16.84 -15.00
N ILE A 48 -29.12 -18.08 -15.06
CA ILE A 48 -29.80 -18.80 -13.97
C ILE A 48 -28.77 -19.28 -12.94
N LYS A 49 -28.84 -18.77 -11.71
CA LYS A 49 -27.94 -19.09 -10.59
C LYS A 49 -28.25 -20.47 -9.99
N LYS A 50 -27.23 -21.30 -9.75
CA LYS A 50 -27.29 -22.51 -8.91
C LYS A 50 -26.40 -22.36 -7.66
N PRO A 51 -26.73 -22.99 -6.51
CA PRO A 51 -26.10 -22.71 -5.22
C PRO A 51 -24.86 -23.57 -4.93
N LEU A 52 -23.97 -23.05 -4.09
CA LEU A 52 -22.68 -23.64 -3.68
C LEU A 52 -22.79 -24.26 -2.27
N THR A 53 -22.19 -25.45 -2.04
CA THR A 53 -22.10 -26.12 -0.72
C THR A 53 -20.68 -26.63 -0.44
N GLU A 54 -20.32 -26.67 0.85
CA GLU A 54 -18.99 -26.57 1.47
C GLU A 54 -18.07 -27.83 1.41
N PHE A 55 -16.74 -27.61 1.46
CA PHE A 55 -15.77 -28.59 1.96
C PHE A 55 -14.51 -27.93 2.58
N THR A 56 -13.87 -28.69 3.47
CA THR A 56 -12.87 -28.34 4.48
C THR A 56 -11.41 -28.58 4.07
N ASN A 57 -10.53 -27.68 4.55
CA ASN A 57 -9.05 -27.69 4.63
C ASN A 57 -8.27 -27.08 3.45
N TYR A 58 -7.54 -26.00 3.76
CA TYR A 58 -6.67 -25.22 2.88
C TYR A 58 -5.19 -25.41 3.27
N ASP A 59 -4.32 -25.46 2.25
CA ASP A 59 -2.87 -25.50 2.36
C ASP A 59 -2.32 -24.09 2.08
N GLU A 60 -1.65 -23.51 3.07
CA GLU A 60 -1.11 -22.14 3.09
C GLU A 60 0.04 -21.90 2.08
N SER A 61 0.43 -22.91 1.29
CA SER A 61 1.52 -22.80 0.32
C SER A 61 1.18 -22.06 -0.99
N TYR A 62 -0.09 -21.67 -1.20
CA TYR A 62 -0.50 -20.87 -2.36
C TYR A 62 -0.04 -19.40 -2.20
N LYS A 63 1.15 -19.09 -2.73
CA LYS A 63 1.81 -17.76 -2.65
C LYS A 63 1.18 -16.67 -3.53
N GLY A 64 0.20 -17.00 -4.35
CA GLY A 64 -0.53 -16.01 -5.15
C GLY A 64 -1.74 -15.51 -4.37
N TYR A 65 -1.90 -14.19 -4.31
CA TYR A 65 -3.13 -13.50 -3.89
C TYR A 65 -3.29 -13.30 -2.37
N VAL A 66 -2.55 -12.31 -1.87
CA VAL A 66 -2.82 -11.66 -0.59
C VAL A 66 -2.96 -10.15 -0.85
N LYS A 67 -4.20 -9.66 -0.83
CA LYS A 67 -4.64 -8.23 -0.85
C LYS A 67 -4.20 -7.40 -2.06
N GLY A 68 -5.16 -7.05 -2.92
CA GLY A 68 -4.90 -6.33 -4.16
C GLY A 68 -4.49 -7.30 -5.26
N GLY A 69 -5.39 -7.51 -6.22
CA GLY A 69 -5.17 -8.37 -7.36
C GLY A 69 -6.12 -8.00 -8.49
N VAL A 70 -5.77 -8.38 -9.71
CA VAL A 70 -6.64 -8.27 -10.87
C VAL A 70 -7.13 -9.67 -11.26
N CYS A 71 -8.33 -9.76 -11.81
CA CYS A 71 -8.81 -11.01 -12.38
C CYS A 71 -7.94 -11.40 -13.59
N ASP A 72 -7.43 -12.62 -13.65
CA ASP A 72 -6.57 -13.09 -14.75
C ASP A 72 -7.32 -13.26 -16.09
N VAL A 73 -8.65 -13.12 -16.07
CA VAL A 73 -9.51 -13.11 -17.27
C VAL A 73 -9.76 -11.68 -17.75
N CYS A 74 -10.29 -10.81 -16.87
CA CYS A 74 -10.78 -9.48 -17.27
C CYS A 74 -9.91 -8.30 -16.82
N ASN A 75 -8.81 -8.55 -16.11
CA ASN A 75 -7.92 -7.56 -15.50
C ASN A 75 -8.61 -6.53 -14.58
N SER A 76 -9.85 -6.78 -14.16
CA SER A 76 -10.55 -5.92 -13.20
C SER A 76 -10.05 -6.15 -11.79
N LEU A 77 -9.99 -5.08 -11.00
CA LEU A 77 -9.65 -5.15 -9.58
C LEU A 77 -10.58 -6.11 -8.83
N LEU A 78 -9.99 -6.96 -7.99
CA LEU A 78 -10.69 -7.95 -7.15
C LEU A 78 -11.06 -7.40 -5.75
N ASP A 79 -10.67 -6.15 -5.45
CA ASP A 79 -10.96 -5.52 -4.16
C ASP A 79 -12.47 -5.39 -3.94
N GLY A 80 -12.95 -5.96 -2.83
CA GLY A 80 -14.37 -5.95 -2.46
C GLY A 80 -15.28 -6.87 -3.30
N LYS A 81 -14.73 -7.72 -4.17
CA LYS A 81 -15.50 -8.67 -4.99
C LYS A 81 -15.22 -10.12 -4.61
N LYS A 82 -16.18 -11.03 -4.87
CA LYS A 82 -15.91 -12.47 -4.75
C LYS A 82 -14.95 -12.90 -5.86
N ALA A 83 -13.94 -13.68 -5.46
CA ALA A 83 -12.98 -14.28 -6.37
C ALA A 83 -12.89 -15.78 -6.12
N TYR A 84 -12.37 -16.49 -7.10
CA TYR A 84 -12.27 -17.93 -7.13
C TYR A 84 -10.87 -18.30 -7.59
N ALA A 85 -10.25 -19.24 -6.89
CA ALA A 85 -9.01 -19.84 -7.34
C ALA A 85 -9.35 -20.98 -8.32
N VAL A 86 -8.82 -20.88 -9.53
CA VAL A 86 -8.93 -21.90 -10.58
C VAL A 86 -7.54 -22.47 -10.81
N ASP A 87 -7.34 -23.78 -10.67
CA ASP A 87 -6.03 -24.37 -10.91
C ASP A 87 -5.59 -24.20 -12.38
N ASN A 88 -4.27 -24.12 -12.60
CA ASN A 88 -3.70 -23.80 -13.92
C ASN A 88 -4.19 -24.77 -15.01
N LYS A 89 -4.33 -26.06 -14.68
CA LYS A 89 -4.87 -27.05 -15.62
C LYS A 89 -6.32 -26.72 -16.00
N THR A 90 -7.20 -26.50 -15.03
CA THR A 90 -8.60 -26.11 -15.28
C THR A 90 -8.71 -24.78 -16.03
N PHE A 91 -7.82 -23.82 -15.73
CA PHE A 91 -7.80 -22.50 -16.37
C PHE A 91 -7.47 -22.59 -17.87
N TYR A 92 -6.40 -23.32 -18.23
CA TYR A 92 -5.98 -23.46 -19.63
C TYR A 92 -6.73 -24.55 -20.42
N ASP A 93 -7.37 -25.52 -19.74
CA ASP A 93 -8.21 -26.51 -20.42
C ASP A 93 -9.61 -25.94 -20.77
N SER A 94 -9.99 -24.77 -20.25
CA SER A 94 -11.29 -24.13 -20.52
C SER A 94 -11.42 -23.69 -21.99
N PRO A 95 -12.36 -24.28 -22.76
CA PRO A 95 -12.67 -23.85 -24.12
C PRO A 95 -13.24 -22.43 -24.17
N GLU A 96 -14.05 -22.05 -23.18
CA GLU A 96 -14.67 -20.73 -23.08
C GLU A 96 -13.63 -19.63 -22.85
N TYR A 97 -12.67 -19.86 -21.94
CA TYR A 97 -11.56 -18.92 -21.71
C TYR A 97 -10.66 -18.81 -22.95
N TYR A 98 -10.32 -19.93 -23.60
CA TYR A 98 -9.55 -19.91 -24.85
C TYR A 98 -10.25 -19.08 -25.92
N SER A 99 -11.55 -19.27 -26.13
CA SER A 99 -12.34 -18.50 -27.08
C SER A 99 -12.37 -17.01 -26.72
N TYR A 100 -12.60 -16.68 -25.45
CA TYR A 100 -12.58 -15.30 -24.96
C TYR A 100 -11.22 -14.63 -25.21
N LEU A 101 -10.10 -15.31 -24.93
CA LEU A 101 -8.76 -14.75 -25.10
C LEU A 101 -8.42 -14.51 -26.58
N CYS A 102 -8.80 -15.45 -27.47
CA CYS A 102 -8.66 -15.29 -28.92
C CYS A 102 -9.44 -14.08 -29.43
N ASP A 103 -10.71 -13.95 -29.03
CA ASP A 103 -11.56 -12.83 -29.41
C ASP A 103 -11.05 -11.50 -28.85
N PHE A 104 -10.61 -11.50 -27.58
CA PHE A 104 -10.02 -10.33 -26.95
C PHE A 104 -8.76 -9.86 -27.68
N GLN A 105 -7.82 -10.76 -27.99
CA GLN A 105 -6.60 -10.39 -28.71
C GLN A 105 -6.88 -9.91 -30.14
N LYS A 106 -7.80 -10.56 -30.85
CA LYS A 106 -8.22 -10.14 -32.18
C LYS A 106 -8.87 -8.75 -32.17
N LYS A 107 -9.75 -8.49 -31.19
CA LYS A 107 -10.43 -7.19 -31.06
C LYS A 107 -9.50 -6.06 -30.62
N ILE A 108 -8.57 -6.31 -29.71
CA ILE A 108 -7.70 -5.27 -29.14
C ILE A 108 -6.43 -5.05 -29.97
N PHE A 109 -5.82 -6.12 -30.46
CA PHE A 109 -4.51 -6.06 -31.14
C PHE A 109 -4.59 -6.38 -32.63
N GLY A 110 -5.74 -6.84 -33.15
CA GLY A 110 -5.88 -7.24 -34.56
C GLY A 110 -5.10 -8.51 -34.90
N ILE A 111 -4.63 -9.26 -33.90
CA ILE A 111 -3.80 -10.44 -34.05
C ILE A 111 -4.61 -11.68 -33.65
N GLU A 112 -4.59 -12.70 -34.49
CA GLU A 112 -5.15 -14.01 -34.15
C GLU A 112 -4.11 -14.82 -33.37
N MET A 113 -4.50 -15.29 -32.20
CA MET A 113 -3.68 -16.17 -31.38
C MET A 113 -3.71 -17.59 -31.96
N SER A 114 -2.53 -18.14 -32.27
CA SER A 114 -2.41 -19.53 -32.70
C SER A 114 -2.54 -20.50 -31.51
N ARG A 115 -3.00 -21.72 -31.79
CA ARG A 115 -3.07 -22.77 -30.76
C ARG A 115 -1.69 -23.09 -30.17
N SER A 116 -0.63 -23.04 -30.99
CA SER A 116 0.75 -23.22 -30.53
C SER A 116 1.20 -22.17 -29.52
N GLU A 117 0.84 -20.90 -29.72
CA GLU A 117 1.19 -19.82 -28.78
C GLU A 117 0.42 -19.99 -27.46
N TYR A 118 -0.83 -20.44 -27.52
CA TYR A 118 -1.63 -20.73 -26.33
C TYR A 118 -1.03 -21.88 -25.50
N GLU A 119 -0.65 -22.98 -26.15
CA GLU A 119 0.01 -24.10 -25.48
C GLU A 119 1.40 -23.72 -24.94
N GLN A 120 2.11 -22.81 -25.61
CA GLN A 120 3.37 -22.29 -25.09
C GLN A 120 3.17 -21.44 -23.83
N ARG A 121 2.11 -20.62 -23.77
CA ARG A 121 1.74 -19.87 -22.55
C ARG A 121 1.43 -20.82 -21.40
N ARG A 122 0.60 -21.84 -21.65
CA ARG A 122 0.31 -22.91 -20.67
C ARG A 122 1.58 -23.57 -20.13
N LYS A 123 2.55 -23.89 -21.01
CA LYS A 123 3.81 -24.52 -20.59
C LYS A 123 4.74 -23.60 -19.81
N ASN A 124 4.72 -22.31 -20.13
CA ASN A 124 5.57 -21.31 -19.50
C ASN A 124 4.99 -20.81 -18.16
N ASP A 125 3.68 -20.93 -17.97
CA ASP A 125 3.01 -20.58 -16.74
C ASP A 125 3.23 -21.66 -15.67
N THR A 126 4.17 -21.38 -14.76
CA THR A 126 4.50 -22.24 -13.62
C THR A 126 3.69 -21.89 -12.36
N SER A 127 2.71 -20.99 -12.49
CA SER A 127 1.82 -20.66 -11.38
C SER A 127 0.96 -21.86 -10.99
N PRO A 128 0.62 -22.00 -9.70
CA PRO A 128 -0.22 -23.10 -9.25
C PRO A 128 -1.68 -22.94 -9.73
N GLY A 129 -2.12 -21.71 -10.04
CA GLY A 129 -3.46 -21.39 -10.52
C GLY A 129 -3.69 -19.89 -10.69
N SER A 130 -4.90 -19.53 -11.11
CA SER A 130 -5.33 -18.17 -11.46
C SER A 130 -6.48 -17.68 -10.58
N ALA A 131 -6.54 -16.37 -10.35
CA ALA A 131 -7.62 -15.71 -9.64
C ALA A 131 -8.69 -15.19 -10.62
N VAL A 132 -9.93 -15.65 -10.44
CA VAL A 132 -11.05 -15.36 -11.33
C VAL A 132 -12.17 -14.69 -10.55
N CYS A 133 -12.69 -13.54 -11.01
CA CYS A 133 -13.80 -12.89 -10.33
C CYS A 133 -15.13 -13.63 -10.52
N GLU A 134 -16.13 -13.31 -9.70
CA GLU A 134 -17.49 -13.85 -9.83
C GLU A 134 -18.16 -13.62 -11.19
N ASP A 135 -17.78 -12.57 -11.90
CA ASP A 135 -18.28 -12.30 -13.25
C ASP A 135 -17.61 -13.16 -14.32
N CYS A 136 -16.45 -13.76 -14.03
CA CYS A 136 -15.67 -14.54 -15.01
C CYS A 136 -15.61 -16.04 -14.68
N ILE A 137 -16.00 -16.44 -13.47
CA ILE A 137 -15.93 -17.84 -13.02
C ILE A 137 -16.78 -18.79 -13.86
N HIS A 138 -17.82 -18.27 -14.53
CA HIS A 138 -18.69 -19.05 -15.41
C HIS A 138 -17.96 -19.63 -16.63
N MET A 139 -16.75 -19.17 -16.96
CA MET A 139 -15.96 -19.70 -18.07
C MET A 139 -15.31 -21.07 -17.75
N PHE A 140 -15.44 -21.57 -16.51
CA PHE A 140 -14.79 -22.79 -16.08
C PHE A 140 -15.86 -23.82 -15.72
N ALA A 141 -16.03 -24.81 -16.60
CA ALA A 141 -17.19 -25.72 -16.65
C ALA A 141 -17.31 -26.71 -15.47
N ASP A 142 -16.32 -26.79 -14.58
CA ASP A 142 -16.30 -27.72 -13.46
C ASP A 142 -15.99 -27.00 -12.14
N VAL A 143 -16.98 -26.22 -11.67
CA VAL A 143 -16.90 -25.49 -10.40
C VAL A 143 -16.81 -26.40 -9.17
N SER A 144 -16.97 -27.72 -9.34
CA SER A 144 -16.69 -28.74 -8.31
C SER A 144 -15.26 -28.65 -7.78
N ASN A 145 -14.32 -28.18 -8.61
CA ASN A 145 -12.91 -27.99 -8.26
C ASN A 145 -12.55 -26.51 -7.98
N CYS A 146 -13.50 -25.57 -8.15
CA CYS A 146 -13.27 -24.15 -7.93
C CYS A 146 -13.56 -23.77 -6.46
N LYS A 147 -12.60 -23.14 -5.79
CA LYS A 147 -12.76 -22.71 -4.40
C LYS A 147 -13.37 -21.30 -4.34
N LEU A 148 -14.46 -21.14 -3.60
CA LEU A 148 -15.00 -19.83 -3.19
C LEU A 148 -14.03 -19.13 -2.24
N ILE A 149 -13.66 -17.89 -2.55
CA ILE A 149 -12.98 -17.02 -1.60
C ILE A 149 -14.05 -16.11 -0.99
N GLU A 150 -14.51 -16.45 0.21
CA GLU A 150 -15.35 -15.54 0.99
C GLU A 150 -14.48 -14.64 1.86
N GLN A 151 -14.78 -13.35 1.85
CA GLN A 151 -14.13 -12.38 2.74
C GLN A 151 -14.64 -12.61 4.17
N SER A 152 -13.93 -13.44 4.94
CA SER A 152 -14.14 -13.54 6.38
C SER A 152 -13.41 -12.41 7.11
N SER A 153 -14.15 -11.78 8.02
CA SER A 153 -13.73 -10.78 8.99
C SER A 153 -12.51 -11.21 9.83
N ASP A 154 -11.55 -10.30 9.91
CA ASP A 154 -10.62 -10.08 11.03
C ASP A 154 -9.76 -11.26 11.52
N ASN A 155 -8.79 -11.67 10.69
CA ASN A 155 -7.43 -12.05 11.12
C ASN A 155 -6.54 -12.23 9.88
N GLY A 156 -5.45 -11.45 9.75
CA GLY A 156 -4.46 -11.64 8.67
C GLY A 156 -4.37 -10.52 7.62
N LYS A 157 -4.67 -9.26 7.96
CA LYS A 157 -4.19 -8.13 7.14
C LYS A 157 -2.66 -8.13 7.18
N LYS A 158 -2.02 -8.49 6.05
CA LYS A 158 -0.60 -8.20 5.85
C LYS A 158 -0.45 -6.71 5.61
N TYR A 159 0.50 -6.13 6.33
CA TYR A 159 0.88 -4.74 6.24
C TYR A 159 2.26 -4.65 5.56
N TYR A 160 2.54 -3.54 4.89
CA TYR A 160 3.80 -3.28 4.21
C TYR A 160 4.42 -1.97 4.70
N GLU A 161 5.73 -1.78 4.50
CA GLU A 161 6.41 -0.54 4.88
C GLU A 161 5.74 0.71 4.29
N SER A 162 5.19 0.60 3.07
CA SER A 162 4.44 1.67 2.41
C SER A 162 3.15 2.08 3.15
N ASP A 163 2.59 1.19 3.97
CA ASP A 163 1.38 1.45 4.76
C ASP A 163 1.68 2.29 6.02
N ASN A 164 2.95 2.53 6.35
CA ASN A 164 3.33 3.35 7.48
C ASN A 164 2.89 4.81 7.27
N LEU A 165 1.90 5.23 8.06
CA LEU A 165 1.47 6.61 8.16
C LEU A 165 2.16 7.33 9.31
N GLY A 166 2.68 6.62 10.31
CA GLY A 166 3.32 7.24 11.47
C GLY A 166 4.79 7.59 11.26
N SER A 167 5.31 8.50 12.07
CA SER A 167 6.73 8.83 12.17
C SER A 167 7.44 7.84 13.09
N ARG A 168 8.29 6.98 12.53
CA ARG A 168 9.02 5.96 13.29
C ARG A 168 10.38 6.45 13.79
N HIS A 169 10.65 6.24 15.08
CA HIS A 169 11.96 6.42 15.71
C HIS A 169 12.57 5.07 16.09
N ASP A 170 13.45 4.56 15.25
CA ASP A 170 14.21 3.32 15.47
C ASP A 170 15.67 3.57 15.95
N THR A 171 16.07 4.84 16.10
CA THR A 171 17.39 5.23 16.63
C THR A 171 17.28 6.35 17.66
N VAL A 172 18.31 6.46 18.52
CA VAL A 172 18.46 7.59 19.47
C VAL A 172 18.48 8.93 18.73
N SER A 173 19.13 9.00 17.56
CA SER A 173 19.18 10.23 16.76
C SER A 173 17.81 10.66 16.26
N HIS A 174 16.97 9.72 15.80
CA HIS A 174 15.57 10.01 15.43
C HIS A 174 14.80 10.55 16.63
N ALA A 175 14.92 9.90 17.79
CA ALA A 175 14.26 10.33 19.01
C ALA A 175 14.73 11.73 19.47
N MET A 176 16.04 12.01 19.42
CA MET A 176 16.60 13.32 19.75
C MET A 176 16.05 14.42 18.83
N GLY A 177 15.93 14.14 17.52
CA GLY A 177 15.33 15.07 16.56
C GLY A 177 13.91 15.48 16.96
N TYR A 178 13.08 14.50 17.33
CA TYR A 178 11.74 14.75 17.86
C TYR A 178 11.73 15.57 19.15
N TRP A 179 12.58 15.24 20.13
CA TRP A 179 12.63 15.99 21.39
C TRP A 179 13.05 17.46 21.17
N LEU A 180 13.99 17.70 20.26
CA LEU A 180 14.43 19.04 19.89
C LEU A 180 13.35 19.81 19.11
N GLY A 181 12.78 19.21 18.07
CA GLY A 181 11.77 19.85 17.22
C GLY A 181 10.40 19.93 17.88
N GLU A 182 9.74 18.80 18.04
CA GLU A 182 8.34 18.70 18.45
C GLU A 182 8.09 19.11 19.90
N ARG A 183 9.06 18.87 20.80
CA ARG A 183 8.83 19.00 22.24
C ARG A 183 9.40 20.29 22.84
N MET A 184 10.51 20.77 22.32
CA MET A 184 11.11 22.03 22.79
C MET A 184 10.66 23.24 21.99
N ASN A 185 10.45 23.11 20.67
CA ASN A 185 10.19 24.26 19.80
C ASN A 185 8.71 24.48 19.46
N LYS A 186 7.84 23.45 19.49
CA LYS A 186 6.41 23.64 19.20
C LYS A 186 5.63 24.21 20.39
N LYS A 187 4.71 25.13 20.06
CA LYS A 187 3.81 25.80 21.02
C LYS A 187 2.74 24.84 21.58
N ILE A 188 2.21 23.98 20.72
CA ILE A 188 1.27 22.91 21.09
C ILE A 188 2.06 21.61 21.06
N LYS A 189 2.15 20.94 22.21
CA LYS A 189 2.95 19.73 22.35
C LYS A 189 2.03 18.52 22.34
N PRO A 190 2.20 17.58 21.41
CA PRO A 190 1.33 16.41 21.35
C PRO A 190 1.46 15.59 22.66
N PRO A 191 0.35 15.01 23.14
CA PRO A 191 0.41 14.06 24.25
C PRO A 191 1.26 12.86 23.86
N PHE A 192 1.83 12.21 24.87
CA PHE A 192 2.72 11.08 24.68
C PHE A 192 2.86 10.25 25.96
N THR A 193 3.21 8.98 25.81
CA THR A 193 3.72 8.17 26.92
C THR A 193 5.01 7.48 26.51
N MET A 194 5.97 7.37 27.43
CA MET A 194 7.31 6.84 27.17
C MET A 194 7.79 5.94 28.30
N TYR A 195 8.34 4.79 27.92
CA TYR A 195 8.78 3.73 28.82
C TYR A 195 10.19 3.25 28.47
N THR A 196 10.91 2.81 29.48
CA THR A 196 12.10 1.96 29.31
C THR A 196 11.67 0.50 29.33
N MET A 197 11.92 -0.21 28.24
CA MET A 197 11.63 -1.63 28.05
C MET A 197 12.87 -2.49 28.35
N PRO A 198 12.69 -3.70 28.87
CA PRO A 198 13.79 -4.60 29.23
C PRO A 198 14.49 -5.24 28.03
N SER A 199 13.83 -5.31 26.87
CA SER A 199 14.36 -5.87 25.61
C SER A 199 13.64 -5.27 24.40
N TYR A 200 14.16 -5.52 23.20
CA TYR A 200 13.49 -5.15 21.95
C TYR A 200 12.17 -5.89 21.82
N GLU A 201 12.16 -7.20 22.07
CA GLU A 201 11.00 -8.08 21.92
C GLU A 201 9.86 -7.67 22.85
N SER A 202 10.18 -7.25 24.09
CA SER A 202 9.19 -6.70 25.02
C SER A 202 8.57 -5.40 24.50
N GLY A 203 9.38 -4.51 23.93
CA GLY A 203 8.90 -3.26 23.33
C GLY A 203 8.06 -3.49 22.08
N GLU A 204 8.51 -4.38 21.19
CA GLU A 204 7.82 -4.75 19.96
C GLU A 204 6.46 -5.39 20.28
N SER A 205 6.45 -6.36 21.21
CA SER A 205 5.21 -7.03 21.63
C SER A 205 4.20 -6.06 22.24
N ALA A 206 4.66 -5.11 23.05
CA ALA A 206 3.77 -4.11 23.65
C ALA A 206 3.16 -3.17 22.61
N LEU A 207 3.95 -2.72 21.63
CA LEU A 207 3.44 -1.89 20.54
C LEU A 207 2.41 -2.67 19.70
N LEU A 208 2.70 -3.92 19.36
CA LEU A 208 1.81 -4.78 18.56
C LEU A 208 0.51 -5.19 19.28
N GLU A 209 0.34 -4.91 20.58
CA GLU A 209 -0.95 -5.06 21.26
C GLU A 209 -1.92 -3.91 20.94
N LEU A 210 -1.41 -2.78 20.42
CA LEU A 210 -2.25 -1.66 20.05
C LEU A 210 -2.75 -1.85 18.60
N PRO A 211 -4.03 -1.61 18.33
CA PRO A 211 -4.67 -2.02 17.07
C PRO A 211 -4.16 -1.28 15.83
N PHE A 212 -3.42 -0.18 16.02
CA PHE A 212 -2.88 0.66 14.96
C PHE A 212 -1.38 0.42 14.67
N PHE A 213 -0.71 -0.45 15.43
CA PHE A 213 0.66 -0.85 15.14
C PHE A 213 0.73 -2.25 14.54
N HIS A 214 1.55 -2.37 13.49
CA HIS A 214 1.68 -3.60 12.73
C HIS A 214 3.13 -3.89 12.40
N LYS A 215 3.42 -5.15 12.07
CA LYS A 215 4.73 -5.56 11.53
C LYS A 215 4.62 -5.65 10.02
N ALA A 216 5.42 -4.86 9.31
CA ALA A 216 5.48 -4.88 7.87
C ALA A 216 6.06 -6.21 7.36
N ALA A 217 5.36 -6.86 6.44
CA ALA A 217 5.70 -8.19 5.93
C ALA A 217 6.94 -8.18 5.01
N ASP A 218 7.21 -7.05 4.37
CA ASP A 218 8.34 -6.84 3.45
C ASP A 218 9.62 -6.40 4.17
N SER A 219 9.51 -5.49 5.14
CA SER A 219 10.67 -4.92 5.85
C SER A 219 10.93 -5.56 7.23
N GLY A 220 9.92 -6.20 7.81
CA GLY A 220 9.93 -6.66 9.20
C GLY A 220 9.85 -5.54 10.23
N LYS A 221 9.72 -4.27 9.81
CA LYS A 221 9.72 -3.13 10.71
C LYS A 221 8.32 -2.88 11.29
N LEU A 222 8.30 -2.22 12.45
CA LEU A 222 7.08 -1.66 13.01
C LEU A 222 6.57 -0.52 12.11
N ILE A 223 5.26 -0.50 11.90
CA ILE A 223 4.55 0.58 11.21
C ILE A 223 3.33 0.98 12.01
N CYS A 224 2.87 2.21 11.80
CA CYS A 224 1.61 2.71 12.34
C CYS A 224 0.67 3.04 11.18
N ASP A 225 -0.58 2.58 11.22
CA ASP A 225 -1.60 2.96 10.23
C ASP A 225 -2.35 4.25 10.60
N ARG A 226 -1.78 5.03 11.54
CA ARG A 226 -2.23 6.36 11.97
C ARG A 226 -1.08 7.37 11.98
N LEU A 227 -1.44 8.66 11.94
CA LEU A 227 -0.50 9.79 11.98
C LEU A 227 0.01 10.03 13.40
N MET A 228 0.83 9.10 13.87
CA MET A 228 1.39 9.13 15.20
C MET A 228 2.90 9.05 15.11
N THR A 229 3.56 9.68 16.05
CA THR A 229 4.98 9.47 16.30
C THR A 229 5.15 8.30 17.26
N PHE A 230 5.97 7.33 16.87
CA PHE A 230 6.25 6.15 17.68
C PHE A 230 7.71 5.76 17.61
N GLY A 231 8.20 5.01 18.59
CA GLY A 231 9.59 4.60 18.59
C GLY A 231 9.86 3.35 19.40
N LEU A 232 10.89 2.62 18.99
CA LEU A 232 11.49 1.52 19.73
C LEU A 232 12.97 1.48 19.36
N TYR A 233 13.83 1.98 20.25
CA TYR A 233 15.26 2.12 19.99
C TYR A 233 16.09 1.76 21.22
N GLU A 234 17.30 1.25 20.98
CA GLU A 234 18.20 0.86 22.07
C GLU A 234 18.80 2.10 22.76
N ILE A 235 18.79 2.10 24.09
CA ILE A 235 19.41 3.15 24.89
C ILE A 235 20.92 2.94 24.86
N THR A 236 21.64 3.99 24.50
CA THR A 236 23.10 4.03 24.58
C THR A 236 23.55 4.89 25.75
N GLU A 237 24.50 4.41 26.55
CA GLU A 237 25.14 5.16 27.62
C GLU A 237 26.64 5.26 27.31
N TYR A 238 27.19 6.48 27.28
CA TYR A 238 28.57 6.76 26.84
C TYR A 238 28.93 6.11 25.49
N GLY A 239 27.97 6.06 24.56
CA GLY A 239 28.14 5.46 23.23
C GLY A 239 28.11 3.93 23.21
N LYS A 240 27.78 3.27 24.33
CA LYS A 240 27.67 1.81 24.41
C LYS A 240 26.21 1.37 24.57
N PRO A 241 25.79 0.30 23.89
CA PRO A 241 24.46 -0.27 24.08
C PRO A 241 24.26 -0.76 25.51
N THR A 242 23.12 -0.45 26.11
CA THR A 242 22.78 -0.86 27.48
C THR A 242 21.99 -2.18 27.53
N GLY A 243 21.52 -2.68 26.38
CA GLY A 243 20.57 -3.79 26.30
C GLY A 243 19.13 -3.40 26.68
N LYS A 244 18.90 -2.16 27.12
CA LYS A 244 17.57 -1.62 27.39
C LYS A 244 17.09 -0.79 26.23
N TYR A 245 15.77 -0.73 26.07
CA TYR A 245 15.14 -0.02 24.96
C TYR A 245 14.24 1.08 25.48
N GLU A 246 14.09 2.15 24.70
CA GLU A 246 13.05 3.16 24.92
C GLU A 246 11.95 2.96 23.91
N THR A 247 10.71 2.96 24.39
CA THR A 247 9.51 2.98 23.56
C THR A 247 8.69 4.22 23.85
N LEU A 248 8.06 4.77 22.82
CA LEU A 248 7.18 5.93 22.94
C LEU A 248 6.03 5.86 21.93
N VAL A 249 4.90 6.43 22.33
CA VAL A 249 3.76 6.71 21.45
C VAL A 249 3.32 8.15 21.71
N SER A 250 3.17 8.93 20.65
CA SER A 250 2.76 10.33 20.69
C SER A 250 1.92 10.69 19.47
N GLY A 251 0.95 11.56 19.63
CA GLY A 251 0.15 12.06 18.52
C GLY A 251 -0.85 13.10 19.01
N SER A 252 -1.12 14.12 18.19
CA SER A 252 -2.14 15.14 18.49
C SER A 252 -3.56 14.55 18.53
N ASP A 253 -3.74 13.38 17.91
CA ASP A 253 -4.99 12.63 17.82
C ASP A 253 -4.99 11.35 18.68
N LEU A 254 -3.99 11.19 19.55
CA LEU A 254 -3.93 10.10 20.54
C LEU A 254 -5.05 10.30 21.56
N THR A 255 -6.02 9.37 21.56
CA THR A 255 -7.15 9.45 22.49
C THR A 255 -6.75 9.00 23.90
N LEU A 256 -7.58 9.36 24.89
CA LEU A 256 -7.32 8.96 26.27
C LEU A 256 -7.34 7.43 26.46
N ASP A 257 -8.28 6.75 25.82
CA ASP A 257 -8.39 5.29 25.92
C ASP A 257 -7.17 4.60 25.29
N GLU A 258 -6.70 5.08 24.14
CA GLU A 258 -5.50 4.55 23.47
C GLU A 258 -4.23 4.85 24.26
N PHE A 259 -4.18 6.01 24.90
CA PHE A 259 -3.09 6.36 25.81
C PHE A 259 -3.02 5.38 26.99
N HIS A 260 -4.15 5.07 27.64
CA HIS A 260 -4.20 4.10 28.74
C HIS A 260 -3.96 2.67 28.27
N ALA A 261 -4.41 2.31 27.06
CA ALA A 261 -4.11 1.03 26.44
C ALA A 261 -2.60 0.88 26.19
N ALA A 262 -1.93 1.93 25.70
CA ALA A 262 -0.48 1.94 25.52
C ALA A 262 0.27 1.80 26.85
N GLU A 263 -0.10 2.55 27.89
CA GLU A 263 0.50 2.40 29.22
C GLU A 263 0.32 0.97 29.76
N SER A 264 -0.90 0.42 29.65
CA SER A 264 -1.21 -0.95 30.10
C SER A 264 -0.38 -2.00 29.36
N ALA A 265 -0.23 -1.85 28.04
CA ALA A 265 0.59 -2.75 27.23
C ALA A 265 2.07 -2.64 27.62
N PHE A 266 2.61 -1.43 27.77
CA PHE A 266 4.01 -1.26 28.17
C PHE A 266 4.30 -1.85 29.55
N GLU A 267 3.43 -1.62 30.53
CA GLU A 267 3.56 -2.16 31.89
C GLU A 267 3.46 -3.69 31.90
N LYS A 268 2.50 -4.26 31.15
CA LYS A 268 2.31 -5.71 31.00
C LYS A 268 3.57 -6.41 30.47
N HIS A 269 4.32 -5.76 29.58
CA HIS A 269 5.57 -6.27 29.00
C HIS A 269 6.82 -5.87 29.78
N GLY A 270 6.66 -5.49 31.05
CA GLY A 270 7.78 -5.22 31.96
C GLY A 270 8.44 -3.85 31.77
N GLY A 271 7.77 -2.94 31.08
CA GLY A 271 8.23 -1.56 30.91
C GLY A 271 8.16 -0.76 32.20
N THR A 272 9.17 0.09 32.41
CA THR A 272 9.16 1.09 33.49
C THR A 272 8.90 2.47 32.91
N ARG A 273 7.88 3.15 33.42
CA ARG A 273 7.49 4.48 32.96
C ARG A 273 8.62 5.49 33.14
N LYS A 274 8.97 6.18 32.05
CA LYS A 274 10.03 7.21 32.04
C LYS A 274 9.44 8.62 32.07
N ASN A 275 8.43 8.89 31.23
CA ASN A 275 7.79 10.20 31.15
C ASN A 275 6.42 10.09 30.46
N ARG A 276 5.52 11.05 30.71
CA ARG A 276 4.21 11.11 30.05
C ARG A 276 3.65 12.53 30.00
N GLN A 277 2.76 12.75 29.04
CA GLN A 277 1.81 13.85 28.99
C GLN A 277 0.49 13.30 28.46
N GLU A 278 -0.52 13.27 29.32
CA GLU A 278 -1.82 12.69 29.02
C GLU A 278 -2.62 13.58 28.03
N PRO A 279 -3.40 12.98 27.10
CA PRO A 279 -4.28 13.73 26.20
C PRO A 279 -5.48 14.35 26.93
N ASP A 280 -6.10 15.36 26.29
CA ASP A 280 -7.42 15.85 26.69
C ASP A 280 -8.48 14.77 26.36
N LYS A 281 -9.49 14.64 27.23
CA LYS A 281 -10.61 13.69 27.09
C LYS A 281 -11.42 13.88 25.80
N ASN A 282 -11.36 15.06 25.19
CA ASN A 282 -12.16 15.41 24.02
C ASN A 282 -11.44 15.17 22.68
N ILE A 283 -10.20 14.68 22.68
CA ILE A 283 -9.46 14.37 21.45
C ILE A 283 -10.16 13.24 20.69
N LYS A 284 -10.30 13.43 19.37
CA LYS A 284 -10.85 12.42 18.45
C LYS A 284 -9.83 12.11 17.35
N PRO A 285 -9.73 10.85 16.91
CA PRO A 285 -8.84 10.46 15.82
C PRO A 285 -9.27 11.10 14.49
N VAL A 286 -8.31 11.61 13.72
CA VAL A 286 -8.55 12.09 12.34
C VAL A 286 -8.29 10.93 11.38
N ARG A 287 -9.23 10.65 10.47
CA ARG A 287 -9.12 9.52 9.53
C ARG A 287 -8.66 9.99 8.15
N VAL A 288 -7.79 9.20 7.53
CA VAL A 288 -7.26 9.47 6.18
C VAL A 288 -8.29 9.18 5.07
N GLU A 289 -9.36 8.45 5.40
CA GLU A 289 -10.46 8.08 4.51
C GLU A 289 -11.34 9.26 4.09
N ASP A 290 -11.14 10.44 4.71
CA ASP A 290 -11.97 11.62 4.53
C ASP A 290 -11.48 12.58 3.42
N GLY A 291 -10.40 12.25 2.70
CA GLY A 291 -9.73 13.15 1.74
C GLY A 291 -9.88 12.81 0.25
N ASP A 292 -9.83 13.83 -0.61
CA ASP A 292 -9.86 13.74 -2.07
C ASP A 292 -8.49 14.11 -2.69
N THR A 293 -7.76 13.10 -3.17
CA THR A 293 -6.43 13.28 -3.79
C THR A 293 -6.42 14.18 -5.03
N SER A 294 -7.56 14.34 -5.71
CA SER A 294 -7.66 15.21 -6.89
C SER A 294 -7.60 16.70 -6.55
N LYS A 295 -7.69 17.04 -5.25
CA LYS A 295 -7.58 18.41 -4.72
C LYS A 295 -6.16 18.81 -4.34
N VAL A 296 -5.18 17.94 -4.59
CA VAL A 296 -3.77 18.21 -4.32
C VAL A 296 -3.06 18.63 -5.61
N ASN A 297 -2.42 19.79 -5.59
CA ASN A 297 -1.79 20.39 -6.77
C ASN A 297 -0.27 20.48 -6.57
N TYR A 298 0.49 20.13 -7.60
CA TYR A 298 1.94 20.33 -7.57
C TYR A 298 2.29 21.83 -7.59
N LYS A 299 3.22 22.24 -6.72
CA LYS A 299 3.69 23.62 -6.61
C LYS A 299 5.07 23.77 -7.22
N GLU A 300 6.08 23.10 -6.65
CA GLU A 300 7.47 23.25 -7.05
C GLU A 300 8.36 22.12 -6.53
N LYS A 301 9.62 22.11 -6.99
CA LYS A 301 10.67 21.22 -6.50
C LYS A 301 11.86 22.05 -6.04
N ILE A 302 12.21 21.90 -4.77
CA ILE A 302 13.26 22.67 -4.11
C ILE A 302 14.44 21.75 -3.81
N ASN A 303 15.65 22.22 -4.07
CA ASN A 303 16.87 21.58 -3.60
C ASN A 303 17.50 22.48 -2.54
N ASP A 304 17.57 22.00 -1.30
CA ASP A 304 18.17 22.73 -0.18
C ASP A 304 19.12 21.82 0.59
N ASN A 305 20.38 22.23 0.73
CA ASN A 305 21.39 21.54 1.54
C ASN A 305 21.42 19.99 1.39
N ASN A 306 21.55 19.49 0.15
CA ASN A 306 21.50 18.06 -0.20
C ASN A 306 20.16 17.33 0.06
N SER A 307 19.11 18.07 0.39
CA SER A 307 17.73 17.58 0.49
C SER A 307 16.90 18.04 -0.71
N ILE A 308 16.00 17.17 -1.15
CA ILE A 308 15.09 17.40 -2.28
C ILE A 308 13.67 17.41 -1.75
N TYR A 309 12.95 18.50 -1.97
CA TYR A 309 11.54 18.65 -1.58
C TYR A 309 10.68 18.75 -2.84
N GLU A 310 9.68 17.87 -2.96
CA GLU A 310 8.58 18.04 -3.91
C GLU A 310 7.37 18.60 -3.17
N VAL A 311 7.07 19.88 -3.44
CA VAL A 311 6.08 20.65 -2.72
C VAL A 311 4.76 20.67 -3.51
N TYR A 312 3.67 20.43 -2.80
CA TYR A 312 2.31 20.43 -3.27
C TYR A 312 1.47 21.36 -2.39
N THR A 313 0.25 21.67 -2.82
CA THR A 313 -0.73 22.44 -2.04
C THR A 313 -2.06 21.70 -1.98
N ALA A 314 -2.75 21.81 -0.85
CA ALA A 314 -4.12 21.31 -0.68
C ALA A 314 -4.94 22.29 0.17
N GLU A 315 -6.25 22.36 -0.08
CA GLU A 315 -7.16 23.23 0.69
C GLU A 315 -7.48 22.66 2.08
N LYS A 316 -7.30 21.36 2.28
CA LYS A 316 -7.61 20.65 3.52
C LYS A 316 -6.53 19.66 3.89
N LYS A 317 -6.25 19.56 5.18
CA LYS A 317 -5.42 18.50 5.79
C LYS A 317 -5.80 17.09 5.32
N ALA A 318 -7.10 16.77 5.23
CA ALA A 318 -7.56 15.43 4.83
C ALA A 318 -7.12 15.07 3.39
N ASP A 319 -7.17 16.01 2.46
CA ASP A 319 -6.79 15.80 1.05
C ASP A 319 -5.27 15.56 0.93
N ALA A 320 -4.47 16.33 1.68
CA ALA A 320 -3.03 16.14 1.79
C ALA A 320 -2.68 14.74 2.32
N LEU A 321 -3.36 14.29 3.37
CA LEU A 321 -3.15 12.96 3.95
C LEU A 321 -3.52 11.83 3.01
N ALA A 322 -4.67 11.94 2.34
CA ALA A 322 -5.08 10.98 1.33
C ALA A 322 -4.02 10.89 0.22
N PHE A 323 -3.50 12.03 -0.25
CA PHE A 323 -2.47 12.07 -1.28
C PHE A 323 -1.15 11.43 -0.82
N LEU A 324 -0.65 11.80 0.36
CA LEU A 324 0.61 11.30 0.89
C LEU A 324 0.57 9.80 1.20
N LYS A 325 -0.59 9.25 1.58
CA LYS A 325 -0.77 7.82 1.81
C LYS A 325 -0.45 6.98 0.56
N PHE A 326 -0.80 7.45 -0.64
CA PHE A 326 -0.54 6.74 -1.90
C PHE A 326 0.87 6.97 -2.46
N LYS A 327 1.67 7.85 -1.86
CA LYS A 327 3.05 8.11 -2.27
C LYS A 327 4.02 7.24 -1.49
N SER A 328 5.01 6.68 -2.18
CA SER A 328 6.10 5.94 -1.54
C SER A 328 7.41 6.71 -1.72
N VAL A 329 8.16 6.85 -0.62
CA VAL A 329 9.49 7.46 -0.61
C VAL A 329 10.50 6.42 -0.17
N HIS A 330 11.47 6.13 -1.03
CA HIS A 330 12.52 5.14 -0.77
C HIS A 330 13.93 5.74 -0.78
N LYS A 331 14.06 7.03 -1.10
CA LYS A 331 15.35 7.71 -1.23
C LYS A 331 15.65 8.51 0.04
N PRO A 332 16.87 8.44 0.58
CA PRO A 332 17.28 9.33 1.66
C PRO A 332 17.26 10.79 1.19
N ASN A 333 17.00 11.72 2.11
CA ASN A 333 16.95 13.17 1.87
C ASN A 333 15.96 13.59 0.76
N PHE A 334 14.90 12.81 0.54
CA PHE A 334 13.82 13.15 -0.36
C PHE A 334 12.52 13.29 0.44
N TYR A 335 11.83 14.39 0.23
CA TYR A 335 10.64 14.77 1.00
C TYR A 335 9.52 15.16 0.04
N ILE A 336 8.30 14.71 0.32
CA ILE A 336 7.08 15.20 -0.34
C ILE A 336 6.35 16.04 0.69
N VAL A 337 6.15 17.33 0.44
CA VAL A 337 5.49 18.26 1.38
C VAL A 337 4.21 18.79 0.75
N VAL A 338 3.13 18.85 1.51
CA VAL A 338 1.85 19.44 1.10
C VAL A 338 1.54 20.61 2.03
N ASP A 339 1.56 21.82 1.48
CA ASP A 339 1.15 23.03 2.18
C ASP A 339 -0.38 23.03 2.33
N THR A 340 -0.87 23.18 3.56
CA THR A 340 -2.30 23.35 3.85
C THR A 340 -2.55 24.54 4.78
N PRO A 341 -3.75 25.12 4.82
CA PRO A 341 -4.08 26.19 5.77
C PRO A 341 -3.93 25.76 7.24
N GLU A 342 -4.04 24.46 7.54
CA GLU A 342 -3.90 23.92 8.89
C GLU A 342 -2.44 23.64 9.29
N GLY A 343 -1.48 23.79 8.37
CA GLY A 343 -0.07 23.46 8.54
C GLY A 343 0.46 22.55 7.44
N ASN A 344 1.77 22.41 7.36
CA ASN A 344 2.40 21.57 6.34
C ASN A 344 2.42 20.11 6.79
N ILE A 345 2.16 19.20 5.86
CA ILE A 345 2.27 17.76 6.09
C ILE A 345 3.29 17.20 5.10
N GLY A 346 4.25 16.45 5.61
CA GLY A 346 5.31 15.85 4.81
C GLY A 346 5.27 14.32 4.80
N ARG A 347 5.90 13.71 3.80
CA ARG A 347 6.27 12.29 3.79
C ARG A 347 7.73 12.12 3.41
N ASP A 348 8.44 11.32 4.19
CA ASP A 348 9.80 10.88 3.92
C ASP A 348 9.91 9.34 3.99
N ILE A 349 11.14 8.83 4.08
CA ILE A 349 11.41 7.39 4.19
C ILE A 349 10.90 6.76 5.49
N ASN A 350 10.65 7.57 6.53
CA ASN A 350 10.24 7.13 7.85
C ASN A 350 8.74 7.24 8.10
N GLY A 351 7.99 7.89 7.20
CA GLY A 351 6.53 7.98 7.26
C GLY A 351 5.99 9.37 6.94
N ILE A 352 4.76 9.63 7.37
CA ILE A 352 4.11 10.95 7.24
C ILE A 352 4.30 11.73 8.55
N TYR A 353 4.65 13.02 8.45
CA TYR A 353 4.92 13.90 9.58
C TYR A 353 4.24 15.27 9.43
N GLU A 354 4.06 15.97 10.53
CA GLU A 354 3.59 17.36 10.58
C GLU A 354 4.79 18.29 10.81
N GLU A 355 4.94 19.32 9.97
CA GLU A 355 6.04 20.30 10.09
C GLU A 355 5.84 21.28 11.25
#